data_AF-A0AAJ5TB77-F1
#
_entry.id   AF-A0AAJ5TB77-F1
#
_cell.length_a   1.000
_cell.length_b   1.000
_cell.length_c   1.000
_cell.angle_alpha   90.00
_cell.angle_beta   90.00
_cell.angle_gamma   90.00
#
_symmetry.space_group_name_H-M   'P 1'
#
loop_
_entity.id
_entity.type
_entity.pdbx_description
1 polymer ?
#
loop_
_entity_poly.entity_id
_entity_poly.type
_entity_poly.pdbx_seq_one_letter_code
_entity_poly.pdbx_strand_id
1 'polypeptide(L)'
;MDATKLTVQEQEQEKAKFSFSGATLYGINAVIGSGIFLLPQKIYKGLGPASLAVMLGTALLVILLAVCLAETAGYFNKNGGAFQYSKAAFGDFIGFNVGFLGWVVTGIAWSAMAAGFARLFVITFPAFTPYERLLSIALIILLSLMNIAGLKTSKIFTLTATVAKLIPIIAFAACAIFFIKGGVDKGNFTPFLQLEPGTNVMTAIANTAVYIFYGFIGFETMSIVAGEMRNPEKNVPRAILGSISIVSVLYMLIIAGTIAMLGSRILQTDASVQDAFVEMIGPAGAWIVSIGALISIAGLNIGESIMVPRFGAAIAEEGLLPKKIAETNAKNAPVVAILISGAFSIALLFSGKFEELATLSVVFRFFQYIPTALAVLKLRKMYPEKKVVFRVPFGPVIPILAVVVSLVMIVADNPMNVVYGVIGAAVASLVYFFMHGRKKVPTNPD
;
A
#
# COMPACT_ATOMS: atom_id res chain seq x y z
N MET A 1 -14.60 14.81 -39.47
CA MET A 1 -13.77 15.26 -38.32
C MET A 1 -12.76 14.15 -38.08
N ASP A 2 -11.54 14.35 -38.54
CA ASP A 2 -10.52 13.32 -38.71
C ASP A 2 -10.22 12.59 -37.40
N ALA A 3 -10.42 11.27 -37.42
CA ALA A 3 -9.83 10.38 -36.45
C ALA A 3 -8.33 10.32 -36.76
N THR A 4 -7.54 11.13 -36.06
CA THR A 4 -6.07 11.08 -36.11
C THR A 4 -5.66 9.64 -35.86
N LYS A 5 -5.22 8.95 -36.92
CA LYS A 5 -4.70 7.59 -36.82
C LYS A 5 -3.48 7.66 -35.92
N LEU A 6 -3.60 7.09 -34.72
CA LEU A 6 -2.49 6.91 -33.79
C LEU A 6 -1.32 6.30 -34.55
N THR A 7 -0.12 6.85 -34.35
CA THR A 7 1.11 6.30 -34.89
C THR A 7 1.32 4.87 -34.39
N VAL A 8 2.12 4.06 -35.09
CA VAL A 8 2.38 2.66 -34.71
C VAL A 8 2.93 2.56 -33.28
N GLN A 9 3.78 3.50 -32.87
CA GLN A 9 4.28 3.60 -31.48
C GLN A 9 3.18 3.92 -30.47
N GLU A 10 2.26 4.84 -30.78
CA GLU A 10 1.12 5.16 -29.90
C GLU A 10 0.14 3.99 -29.78
N GLN A 11 -0.07 3.23 -30.86
CA GLN A 11 -0.89 2.02 -30.85
C GLN A 11 -0.25 0.89 -30.03
N GLU A 12 1.08 0.74 -30.09
CA GLU A 12 1.81 -0.21 -29.24
C GLU A 12 1.79 0.19 -27.77
N GLN A 13 1.94 1.49 -27.46
CA GLN A 13 1.79 2.02 -26.11
C GLN A 13 0.35 1.82 -25.57
N GLU A 14 -0.67 2.02 -26.41
CA GLU A 14 -2.07 1.79 -26.02
C GLU A 14 -2.36 0.30 -25.80
N LYS A 15 -1.77 -0.58 -26.61
CA LYS A 15 -1.84 -2.04 -26.40
C LYS A 15 -1.14 -2.47 -25.10
N ALA A 16 -0.07 -1.78 -24.70
CA ALA A 16 0.67 -2.05 -23.47
C ALA A 16 -0.08 -1.63 -22.19
N LYS A 17 -1.02 -0.66 -22.27
CA LYS A 17 -1.81 -0.21 -21.12
C LYS A 17 -2.73 -1.30 -20.55
N PHE A 18 -2.94 -1.29 -19.24
CA PHE A 18 -3.79 -2.26 -18.55
C PHE A 18 -5.28 -2.12 -18.93
N SER A 19 -5.93 -3.25 -19.24
CA SER A 19 -7.40 -3.34 -19.39
C SER A 19 -8.08 -3.26 -18.01
N PHE A 20 -9.41 -3.17 -17.95
CA PHE A 20 -10.14 -3.14 -16.67
C PHE A 20 -9.90 -4.39 -15.81
N SER A 21 -9.97 -5.59 -16.40
CA SER A 21 -9.67 -6.84 -15.71
C SER A 21 -8.20 -6.91 -15.27
N GLY A 22 -7.29 -6.48 -16.14
CA GLY A 22 -5.87 -6.37 -15.82
C GLY A 22 -5.60 -5.37 -14.68
N ALA A 23 -6.31 -4.25 -14.66
CA ALA A 23 -6.22 -3.25 -13.60
C ALA A 23 -6.73 -3.82 -12.28
N THR A 24 -7.89 -4.48 -12.26
CA THR A 24 -8.43 -5.08 -11.02
C THR A 24 -7.50 -6.16 -10.47
N LEU A 25 -6.97 -7.04 -11.32
CA LEU A 25 -5.97 -8.04 -10.93
C LEU A 25 -4.68 -7.39 -10.44
N TYR A 26 -4.25 -6.30 -11.06
CA TYR A 26 -3.12 -5.50 -10.59
C TYR A 26 -3.42 -4.88 -9.22
N GLY A 27 -4.63 -4.38 -8.98
CA GLY A 27 -5.04 -3.83 -7.69
C GLY A 27 -5.07 -4.89 -6.58
N ILE A 28 -5.60 -6.08 -6.87
CA ILE A 28 -5.54 -7.22 -5.93
C ILE A 28 -4.09 -7.58 -5.66
N ASN A 29 -3.26 -7.63 -6.70
CA ASN A 29 -1.83 -7.89 -6.57
C ASN A 29 -1.16 -6.84 -5.67
N ALA A 30 -1.45 -5.56 -5.89
CA ALA A 30 -0.87 -4.42 -5.18
C ALA A 30 -1.19 -4.40 -3.68
N VAL A 31 -2.36 -4.93 -3.28
CA VAL A 31 -2.77 -4.98 -1.87
C VAL A 31 -2.25 -6.23 -1.17
N ILE A 32 -2.25 -7.38 -1.85
CA ILE A 32 -1.84 -8.65 -1.24
C ILE A 32 -0.32 -8.71 -1.11
N GLY A 33 0.16 -8.48 0.11
CA GLY A 33 1.58 -8.42 0.45
C GLY A 33 1.97 -9.13 1.73
N SER A 34 3.05 -8.66 2.35
CA SER A 34 3.65 -9.27 3.55
C SER A 34 2.73 -9.26 4.77
N GLY A 35 1.85 -8.25 4.88
CA GLY A 35 0.98 -8.05 6.04
C GLY A 35 0.12 -9.27 6.38
N ILE A 36 -0.59 -9.83 5.40
CA ILE A 36 -1.51 -10.96 5.64
C ILE A 36 -0.78 -12.25 6.05
N PHE A 37 0.48 -12.40 5.65
CA PHE A 37 1.27 -13.60 5.96
C PHE A 37 2.03 -13.51 7.28
N LEU A 38 2.53 -12.31 7.65
CA LEU A 38 3.43 -12.13 8.79
C LEU A 38 2.77 -11.47 10.01
N LEU A 39 1.66 -10.75 9.85
CA LEU A 39 1.00 -10.05 10.95
C LEU A 39 -0.15 -10.79 11.66
N PRO A 40 -0.69 -11.96 11.23
CA PRO A 40 -1.78 -12.61 11.95
C PRO A 40 -1.51 -12.83 13.45
N GLN A 41 -0.27 -13.18 13.82
CA GLN A 41 0.13 -13.29 15.22
C GLN A 41 -0.05 -11.97 15.98
N LYS A 42 0.43 -10.85 15.42
CA LYS A 42 0.33 -9.51 16.04
C LYS A 42 -1.13 -9.05 16.11
N ILE A 43 -1.90 -9.32 15.07
CA ILE A 43 -3.33 -9.04 15.00
C ILE A 43 -4.04 -9.77 16.14
N TYR A 44 -3.85 -11.09 16.25
CA TYR A 44 -4.44 -11.92 17.30
C TYR A 44 -3.98 -11.51 18.70
N LYS A 45 -2.70 -11.13 18.87
CA LYS A 45 -2.14 -10.76 20.17
C LYS A 45 -2.89 -9.61 20.85
N GLY A 46 -3.43 -8.65 20.09
CA GLY A 46 -4.11 -7.49 20.67
C GLY A 46 -5.46 -7.83 21.31
N LEU A 47 -6.29 -8.66 20.64
CA LEU A 47 -7.70 -8.84 20.99
C LEU A 47 -8.19 -10.31 20.96
N GLY A 48 -7.31 -11.25 20.64
CA GLY A 48 -7.65 -12.65 20.39
C GLY A 48 -8.62 -12.77 19.20
N PRO A 49 -9.67 -13.61 19.31
CA PRO A 49 -10.69 -13.77 18.27
C PRO A 49 -11.41 -12.47 17.88
N ALA A 50 -11.54 -11.50 18.80
CA ALA A 50 -12.18 -10.21 18.53
C ALA A 50 -11.44 -9.34 17.50
N SER A 51 -10.22 -9.74 17.12
CA SER A 51 -9.50 -9.17 15.97
C SER A 51 -10.28 -9.26 14.65
N LEU A 52 -11.20 -10.22 14.51
CA LEU A 52 -12.11 -10.30 13.37
C LEU A 52 -13.07 -9.10 13.28
N ALA A 53 -13.57 -8.63 14.43
CA ALA A 53 -14.44 -7.46 14.47
C ALA A 53 -13.66 -6.19 14.14
N VAL A 54 -12.41 -6.07 14.63
CA VAL A 54 -11.53 -4.96 14.25
C VAL A 54 -11.17 -5.02 12.77
N MET A 55 -10.95 -6.21 12.21
CA MET A 55 -10.69 -6.34 10.78
C MET A 55 -11.87 -5.91 9.91
N LEU A 56 -13.10 -6.26 10.31
CA LEU A 56 -14.29 -5.74 9.63
C LEU A 56 -14.35 -4.21 9.73
N GLY A 57 -14.11 -3.66 10.92
CA GLY A 57 -14.01 -2.22 11.14
C GLY A 57 -12.98 -1.57 10.21
N THR A 58 -11.74 -2.04 10.24
CA THR A 58 -10.64 -1.54 9.40
C THR A 58 -10.93 -1.68 7.91
N ALA A 59 -11.54 -2.77 7.46
CA ALA A 59 -11.95 -2.93 6.06
C ALA A 59 -12.96 -1.84 5.65
N LEU A 60 -13.95 -1.53 6.51
CA LEU A 60 -14.86 -0.42 6.28
C LEU A 60 -14.13 0.94 6.24
N LEU A 61 -13.16 1.16 7.13
CA LEU A 61 -12.34 2.37 7.12
C LEU A 61 -11.55 2.52 5.81
N VAL A 62 -10.92 1.43 5.35
CA VAL A 62 -10.19 1.40 4.08
C VAL A 62 -11.14 1.67 2.92
N ILE A 63 -12.36 1.13 2.93
CA ILE A 63 -13.38 1.41 1.90
C ILE A 63 -13.73 2.90 1.89
N LEU A 64 -13.90 3.56 3.04
CA LEU A 64 -14.16 5.01 3.11
C LEU A 64 -13.05 5.84 2.45
N LEU A 65 -11.78 5.43 2.62
CA LEU A 65 -10.64 6.08 1.97
C LEU A 65 -10.59 5.74 0.48
N ALA A 66 -10.85 4.48 0.12
CA ALA A 66 -10.83 3.98 -1.25
C ALA A 66 -11.89 4.66 -2.12
N VAL A 67 -13.10 4.91 -1.60
CA VAL A 67 -14.15 5.65 -2.34
C VAL A 67 -13.75 7.11 -2.57
N CYS A 68 -13.13 7.76 -1.58
CA CYS A 68 -12.61 9.13 -1.75
C CYS A 68 -11.52 9.17 -2.83
N LEU A 69 -10.60 8.22 -2.78
CA LEU A 69 -9.54 8.09 -3.77
C LEU A 69 -10.11 7.81 -5.17
N ALA A 70 -11.06 6.88 -5.28
CA ALA A 70 -11.72 6.51 -6.53
C ALA A 70 -12.42 7.70 -7.18
N GLU A 71 -13.12 8.55 -6.42
CA GLU A 71 -13.69 9.77 -6.99
C GLU A 71 -12.61 10.75 -7.45
N THR A 72 -11.60 11.05 -6.60
CA THR A 72 -10.51 11.98 -6.98
C THR A 72 -9.74 11.50 -8.21
N ALA A 73 -9.50 10.19 -8.35
CA ALA A 73 -8.85 9.60 -9.51
C ALA A 73 -9.64 9.80 -10.81
N GLY A 74 -10.97 9.90 -10.73
CA GLY A 74 -11.83 10.22 -11.87
C GLY A 74 -11.61 11.61 -12.47
N TYR A 75 -10.89 12.51 -11.79
CA TYR A 75 -10.60 13.85 -12.29
C TYR A 75 -9.29 13.95 -13.10
N PHE A 76 -8.41 12.95 -13.06
CA PHE A 76 -7.05 13.05 -13.60
C PHE A 76 -6.67 11.85 -14.47
N ASN A 77 -5.81 12.11 -15.46
CA ASN A 77 -5.31 11.12 -16.42
C ASN A 77 -3.77 10.97 -16.41
N LYS A 78 -3.08 11.64 -15.47
CA LYS A 78 -1.62 11.64 -15.31
C LYS A 78 -1.20 11.00 -13.99
N ASN A 79 0.08 10.65 -13.91
CA ASN A 79 0.69 10.01 -12.74
C ASN A 79 0.79 10.97 -11.54
N GLY A 80 0.92 10.39 -10.34
CA GLY A 80 1.19 11.11 -9.10
C GLY A 80 0.10 11.03 -8.03
N GLY A 81 -1.06 10.43 -8.31
CA GLY A 81 -2.09 10.14 -7.31
C GLY A 81 -2.42 11.35 -6.41
N ALA A 82 -2.36 11.15 -5.09
CA ALA A 82 -2.70 12.17 -4.09
C ALA A 82 -1.92 13.49 -4.20
N PHE A 83 -0.69 13.46 -4.72
CA PHE A 83 0.06 14.69 -4.99
C PHE A 83 -0.69 15.58 -5.98
N GLN A 84 -1.14 15.01 -7.10
CA GLN A 84 -1.87 15.75 -8.13
C GLN A 84 -3.23 16.23 -7.62
N TYR A 85 -3.90 15.40 -6.82
CA TYR A 85 -5.23 15.72 -6.27
C TYR A 85 -5.13 16.90 -5.30
N SER A 86 -4.13 16.85 -4.41
CA SER A 86 -3.89 17.89 -3.42
C SER A 86 -3.34 19.17 -4.06
N LYS A 87 -2.48 19.06 -5.08
CA LYS A 87 -2.00 20.22 -5.85
C LYS A 87 -3.14 20.94 -6.54
N ALA A 88 -4.00 20.20 -7.26
CA ALA A 88 -5.14 20.78 -7.97
C ALA A 88 -6.17 21.40 -7.01
N ALA A 89 -6.43 20.74 -5.87
CA ALA A 89 -7.36 21.27 -4.88
C ALA A 89 -6.76 22.46 -4.12
N PHE A 90 -5.54 22.38 -3.60
CA PHE A 90 -5.03 23.28 -2.57
C PHE A 90 -3.81 24.12 -2.99
N GLY A 91 -3.31 23.96 -4.22
CA GLY A 91 -2.15 24.68 -4.75
C GLY A 91 -0.82 23.98 -4.46
N ASP A 92 0.26 24.59 -4.96
CA ASP A 92 1.60 23.99 -5.02
C ASP A 92 2.19 23.64 -3.65
N PHE A 93 1.97 24.46 -2.62
CA PHE A 93 2.54 24.22 -1.29
C PHE A 93 1.98 22.96 -0.62
N ILE A 94 0.64 22.83 -0.58
CA ILE A 94 -0.02 21.66 -0.01
C ILE A 94 0.22 20.44 -0.90
N GLY A 95 0.17 20.62 -2.22
CA GLY A 95 0.56 19.60 -3.20
C GLY A 95 1.96 19.05 -2.88
N PHE A 96 2.96 19.92 -2.78
CA PHE A 96 4.33 19.52 -2.47
C PHE A 96 4.45 18.76 -1.15
N ASN A 97 3.82 19.24 -0.07
CA ASN A 97 3.87 18.56 1.23
C ASN A 97 3.30 17.13 1.13
N VAL A 98 2.14 16.97 0.49
CA VAL A 98 1.52 15.66 0.27
C VAL A 98 2.39 14.78 -0.62
N GLY A 99 2.97 15.34 -1.67
CA GLY A 99 3.83 14.61 -2.58
C GLY A 99 5.13 14.15 -1.91
N PHE A 100 5.82 15.05 -1.23
CA PHE A 100 7.08 14.77 -0.56
C PHE A 100 6.88 13.73 0.56
N LEU A 101 5.86 13.90 1.39
CA LEU A 101 5.50 12.90 2.41
C LEU A 101 5.07 11.58 1.77
N GLY A 102 4.33 11.59 0.65
CA GLY A 102 3.99 10.40 -0.12
C GLY A 102 5.21 9.65 -0.67
N TRP A 103 6.24 10.36 -1.11
CA TRP A 103 7.50 9.76 -1.53
C TRP A 103 8.26 9.13 -0.35
N VAL A 104 8.29 9.81 0.80
CA VAL A 104 8.85 9.27 2.05
C VAL A 104 8.10 8.02 2.50
N VAL A 105 6.77 8.07 2.55
CA VAL A 105 5.87 6.95 2.91
C VAL A 105 6.14 5.73 2.05
N THR A 106 6.22 5.92 0.74
CA THR A 106 6.42 4.81 -0.20
C THR A 106 7.83 4.23 -0.04
N GLY A 107 8.84 5.05 0.29
CA GLY A 107 10.17 4.57 0.69
C GLY A 107 10.17 3.73 1.98
N ILE A 108 9.40 4.14 3.01
CA ILE A 108 9.22 3.35 4.25
C ILE A 108 8.51 2.02 3.93
N ALA A 109 7.46 2.06 3.11
CA ALA A 109 6.72 0.87 2.70
C ALA A 109 7.59 -0.13 1.93
N TRP A 110 8.47 0.36 1.04
CA TRP A 110 9.40 -0.49 0.32
C TRP A 110 10.44 -1.13 1.25
N SER A 111 10.93 -0.38 2.25
CA SER A 111 11.80 -0.93 3.31
C SER A 111 11.09 -2.02 4.11
N ALA A 112 9.84 -1.78 4.54
CA ALA A 112 9.02 -2.77 5.24
C ALA A 112 8.77 -4.02 4.36
N MET A 113 8.50 -3.85 3.07
CA MET A 113 8.26 -4.97 2.16
C MET A 113 9.52 -5.82 1.93
N ALA A 114 10.70 -5.20 1.87
CA ALA A 114 11.96 -5.91 1.77
C ALA A 114 12.30 -6.66 3.07
N ALA A 115 12.10 -6.03 4.22
CA ALA A 115 12.23 -6.67 5.54
C ALA A 115 11.26 -7.84 5.70
N GLY A 116 10.00 -7.67 5.29
CA GLY A 116 8.98 -8.72 5.31
C GLY A 116 9.36 -9.90 4.41
N PHE A 117 9.93 -9.66 3.23
CA PHE A 117 10.44 -10.73 2.37
C PHE A 117 11.54 -11.53 3.09
N ALA A 118 12.54 -10.85 3.63
CA ALA A 118 13.64 -11.52 4.30
C ALA A 118 13.19 -12.29 5.55
N ARG A 119 12.27 -11.71 6.35
CA ARG A 119 11.66 -12.35 7.52
C ARG A 119 10.98 -13.66 7.13
N LEU A 120 10.12 -13.64 6.12
CA LEU A 120 9.46 -14.84 5.63
C LEU A 120 10.46 -15.85 5.04
N PHE A 121 11.50 -15.37 4.37
CA PHE A 121 12.54 -16.20 3.79
C PHE A 121 13.31 -16.98 4.86
N VAL A 122 13.71 -16.33 5.96
CA VAL A 122 14.41 -17.02 7.05
C VAL A 122 13.50 -17.91 7.88
N ILE A 123 12.20 -17.60 7.99
CA ILE A 123 11.20 -18.54 8.55
C ILE A 123 11.12 -19.81 7.71
N THR A 124 11.14 -19.67 6.38
CA THR A 124 11.05 -20.79 5.43
C THR A 124 12.37 -21.58 5.34
N PHE A 125 13.50 -20.87 5.43
CA PHE A 125 14.86 -21.43 5.34
C PHE A 125 15.70 -20.99 6.55
N PRO A 126 15.55 -21.66 7.71
CA PRO A 126 16.16 -21.22 8.97
C PRO A 126 17.68 -21.07 8.94
N ALA A 127 18.38 -21.78 8.04
CA ALA A 127 19.82 -21.65 7.82
C ALA A 127 20.26 -20.20 7.48
N PHE A 128 19.36 -19.36 6.98
CA PHE A 128 19.65 -17.98 6.61
C PHE A 128 19.33 -16.95 7.69
N THR A 129 18.86 -17.37 8.88
CA THR A 129 18.46 -16.45 9.97
C THR A 129 19.48 -15.35 10.30
N PRO A 130 20.81 -15.62 10.38
CA PRO A 130 21.80 -14.57 10.64
C PRO A 130 21.89 -13.49 9.55
N TYR A 131 21.37 -13.78 8.36
CA TYR A 131 21.46 -12.93 7.17
C TYR A 131 20.17 -12.16 6.88
N GLU A 132 19.15 -12.17 7.75
CA GLU A 132 17.83 -11.53 7.50
C GLU A 132 17.96 -10.07 7.03
N ARG A 133 18.75 -9.24 7.74
CA ARG A 133 18.98 -7.85 7.33
C ARG A 133 19.76 -7.74 6.02
N LEU A 134 20.77 -8.59 5.82
CA LEU A 134 21.58 -8.59 4.61
C LEU A 134 20.74 -8.95 3.37
N LEU A 135 19.83 -9.92 3.51
CA LEU A 135 18.87 -10.30 2.46
C LEU A 135 17.95 -9.13 2.09
N SER A 136 17.48 -8.37 3.09
CA SER A 136 16.65 -7.18 2.87
C SER A 136 17.40 -6.10 2.06
N ILE A 137 18.65 -5.81 2.46
CA ILE A 137 19.52 -4.84 1.78
C ILE A 137 19.83 -5.30 0.35
N ALA A 138 20.24 -6.57 0.20
CA ALA A 138 20.57 -7.16 -1.09
C ALA A 138 19.38 -7.12 -2.05
N LEU A 139 18.16 -7.37 -1.56
CA LEU A 139 16.96 -7.29 -2.37
C LEU A 139 16.71 -5.86 -2.88
N ILE A 140 16.82 -4.84 -2.03
CA ILE A 140 16.64 -3.44 -2.46
C ILE A 140 17.69 -3.08 -3.52
N ILE A 141 18.97 -3.41 -3.28
CA ILE A 141 20.06 -3.13 -4.23
C ILE A 141 19.79 -3.83 -5.57
N LEU A 142 19.46 -5.12 -5.54
CA LEU A 142 19.17 -5.90 -6.74
C LEU A 142 18.04 -5.26 -7.54
N LEU A 143 16.94 -4.92 -6.89
CA LEU A 143 15.77 -4.33 -7.55
C LEU A 143 16.04 -2.91 -8.08
N SER A 144 16.82 -2.10 -7.34
CA SER A 144 17.31 -0.81 -7.84
C SER A 144 18.15 -0.96 -9.10
N LEU A 145 19.09 -1.92 -9.12
CA LEU A 145 19.94 -2.19 -10.28
C LEU A 145 19.11 -2.70 -11.48
N MET A 146 18.15 -3.59 -11.23
CA MET A 146 17.22 -4.05 -12.25
C MET A 146 16.42 -2.90 -12.87
N ASN A 147 15.94 -1.97 -12.04
CA ASN A 147 15.22 -0.78 -12.50
C ASN A 147 16.12 0.16 -13.32
N ILE A 148 17.35 0.42 -12.85
CA ILE A 148 18.35 1.24 -13.59
C ILE A 148 18.68 0.61 -14.96
N ALA A 149 18.82 -0.71 -15.03
CA ALA A 149 19.05 -1.43 -16.28
C ALA A 149 17.84 -1.43 -17.22
N GLY A 150 16.68 -0.94 -16.77
CA GLY A 150 15.44 -0.92 -17.52
C GLY A 150 14.91 -2.33 -17.80
N LEU A 151 15.20 -3.29 -16.92
CA LEU A 151 14.68 -4.64 -17.02
C LEU A 151 13.17 -4.58 -16.79
N LYS A 152 12.43 -4.52 -17.89
CA LYS A 152 10.97 -4.63 -17.86
C LYS A 152 10.62 -6.05 -17.47
N THR A 153 9.92 -6.22 -16.37
CA THR A 153 9.34 -7.52 -16.01
C THR A 153 8.43 -7.94 -17.17
N SER A 154 8.67 -9.13 -17.72
CA SER A 154 7.84 -9.65 -18.81
C SER A 154 6.38 -9.68 -18.35
N LYS A 155 5.46 -9.20 -19.19
CA LYS A 155 4.01 -9.25 -18.92
C LYS A 155 3.57 -10.66 -18.51
N ILE A 156 4.19 -11.69 -19.11
CA ILE A 156 3.97 -13.10 -18.77
C ILE A 156 4.47 -13.40 -17.36
N PHE A 157 5.68 -12.96 -16.99
CA PHE A 157 6.22 -13.16 -15.65
C PHE A 157 5.35 -12.50 -14.57
N THR A 158 4.91 -11.25 -14.77
CA THR A 158 4.02 -10.56 -13.83
C THR A 158 2.66 -11.28 -13.71
N LEU A 159 2.09 -11.73 -14.82
CA LEU A 159 0.83 -12.48 -14.81
C LEU A 159 0.98 -13.83 -14.10
N THR A 160 2.02 -14.60 -14.42
CA THR A 160 2.32 -15.89 -13.79
C THR A 160 2.56 -15.71 -12.29
N ALA A 161 3.35 -14.72 -11.87
CA ALA A 161 3.58 -14.41 -10.47
C ALA A 161 2.27 -14.02 -9.75
N THR A 162 1.39 -13.26 -10.42
CA THR A 162 0.06 -12.90 -9.90
C THR A 162 -0.81 -14.13 -9.68
N VAL A 163 -0.91 -15.01 -10.67
CA VAL A 163 -1.69 -16.25 -10.56
C VAL A 163 -1.09 -17.18 -9.50
N ALA A 164 0.23 -17.36 -9.52
CA ALA A 164 0.95 -18.20 -8.57
C ALA A 164 0.73 -17.78 -7.12
N LYS A 165 0.64 -16.48 -6.83
CA LYS A 165 0.34 -16.01 -5.47
C LYS A 165 -1.13 -16.11 -5.06
N LEU A 166 -2.06 -16.01 -6.01
CA LEU A 166 -3.49 -16.08 -5.72
C LEU A 166 -3.93 -17.51 -5.40
N ILE A 167 -3.28 -18.53 -5.99
CA ILE A 167 -3.60 -19.94 -5.74
C ILE A 167 -3.53 -20.30 -4.24
N PRO A 168 -2.42 -20.08 -3.50
CA PRO A 168 -2.36 -20.37 -2.07
C PRO A 168 -3.42 -19.64 -1.25
N ILE A 169 -3.70 -18.37 -1.58
CA ILE A 169 -4.66 -17.54 -0.85
C ILE A 169 -6.08 -18.02 -1.05
N ILE A 170 -6.46 -18.30 -2.30
CA ILE A 170 -7.80 -18.80 -2.62
C ILE A 170 -7.97 -20.20 -2.06
N ALA A 171 -6.94 -21.05 -2.16
CA ALA A 171 -6.96 -22.40 -1.58
C ALA A 171 -7.13 -22.35 -0.06
N PHE A 172 -6.35 -21.50 0.64
CA PHE A 172 -6.49 -21.29 2.07
C PHE A 172 -7.88 -20.80 2.43
N ALA A 173 -8.38 -19.76 1.76
CA ALA A 173 -9.69 -19.19 2.03
C ALA A 173 -10.83 -20.20 1.77
N ALA A 174 -10.72 -21.02 0.74
CA ALA A 174 -11.67 -22.09 0.46
C ALA A 174 -11.65 -23.16 1.55
N CYS A 175 -10.47 -23.64 1.96
CA CYS A 175 -10.32 -24.59 3.06
C CYS A 175 -10.87 -24.01 4.37
N ALA A 176 -10.57 -22.74 4.68
CA ALA A 176 -11.04 -22.08 5.88
C ALA A 176 -12.57 -22.18 6.03
N ILE A 177 -13.34 -22.05 4.95
CA ILE A 177 -14.81 -22.19 4.98
C ILE A 177 -15.25 -23.58 5.47
N PHE A 178 -14.56 -24.65 5.06
CA PHE A 178 -14.91 -26.02 5.46
C PHE A 178 -14.42 -26.37 6.88
N PHE A 179 -13.28 -25.81 7.31
CA PHE A 179 -12.66 -26.17 8.58
C PHE A 179 -13.04 -25.23 9.75
N ILE A 180 -13.63 -24.05 9.49
CA ILE A 180 -13.94 -23.06 10.54
C ILE A 180 -14.83 -23.63 11.65
N LYS A 181 -15.80 -24.49 11.29
CA LYS A 181 -16.71 -25.12 12.25
C LYS A 181 -15.94 -25.94 13.29
N GLY A 182 -14.92 -26.70 12.86
CA GLY A 182 -14.10 -27.49 13.79
C GLY A 182 -13.33 -26.62 14.79
N GLY A 183 -12.95 -25.40 14.42
CA GLY A 183 -12.35 -24.43 15.33
C GLY A 183 -13.34 -23.84 16.33
N VAL A 184 -14.58 -23.58 15.88
CA VAL A 184 -15.68 -23.15 16.76
C VAL A 184 -16.00 -24.23 17.78
N ASP A 185 -16.13 -25.49 17.35
CA ASP A 185 -16.44 -26.63 18.22
C ASP A 185 -15.33 -26.89 19.25
N LYS A 186 -14.06 -26.61 18.91
CA LYS A 186 -12.90 -26.66 19.83
C LYS A 186 -12.83 -25.49 20.81
N GLY A 187 -13.70 -24.48 20.67
CA GLY A 187 -13.69 -23.30 21.53
C GLY A 187 -12.59 -22.28 21.19
N ASN A 188 -11.96 -22.34 20.01
CA ASN A 188 -10.86 -21.43 19.64
C ASN A 188 -11.30 -19.95 19.51
N PHE A 189 -12.61 -19.70 19.47
CA PHE A 189 -13.22 -18.36 19.47
C PHE A 189 -13.73 -17.93 20.86
N THR A 190 -13.50 -18.72 21.91
CA THR A 190 -14.01 -18.47 23.28
C THR A 190 -12.86 -18.46 24.30
N PRO A 191 -12.72 -17.41 25.13
CA PRO A 191 -13.47 -16.16 25.08
C PRO A 191 -13.16 -15.38 23.79
N PHE A 192 -14.17 -14.65 23.28
CA PHE A 192 -14.04 -13.91 22.02
C PHE A 192 -13.10 -12.72 22.16
N LEU A 193 -13.23 -11.96 23.25
CA LEU A 193 -12.33 -10.87 23.58
C LEU A 193 -11.22 -11.39 24.52
N GLN A 194 -9.97 -11.24 24.09
CA GLN A 194 -8.79 -11.55 24.89
C GLN A 194 -7.88 -10.34 24.89
N LEU A 195 -7.70 -9.71 26.05
CA LEU A 195 -6.84 -8.54 26.20
C LEU A 195 -5.53 -8.93 26.86
N GLU A 196 -4.44 -8.30 26.43
CA GLU A 196 -3.20 -8.34 27.21
C GLU A 196 -3.40 -7.65 28.57
N PRO A 197 -2.86 -8.21 29.66
CA PRO A 197 -2.90 -7.57 30.97
C PRO A 197 -2.36 -6.14 30.93
N GLY A 198 -3.13 -5.18 31.44
CA GLY A 198 -2.72 -3.76 31.49
C GLY A 198 -3.07 -2.94 30.24
N THR A 199 -3.62 -3.56 29.19
CA THR A 199 -4.04 -2.85 27.97
C THR A 199 -5.55 -2.60 27.99
N ASN A 200 -5.94 -1.34 27.74
CA ASN A 200 -7.36 -1.01 27.58
C ASN A 200 -7.87 -1.40 26.18
N VAL A 201 -9.18 -1.59 26.04
CA VAL A 201 -9.81 -2.04 24.79
C VAL A 201 -9.53 -1.09 23.62
N MET A 202 -9.54 0.23 23.84
CA MET A 202 -9.36 1.22 22.78
C MET A 202 -7.95 1.16 22.18
N THR A 203 -6.92 1.08 23.03
CA THR A 203 -5.52 0.93 22.62
C THR A 203 -5.31 -0.40 21.90
N ALA A 204 -5.92 -1.49 22.37
CA ALA A 204 -5.86 -2.78 21.69
C ALA A 204 -6.50 -2.72 20.29
N ILE A 205 -7.67 -2.09 20.16
CA ILE A 205 -8.34 -1.87 18.86
C ILE A 205 -7.46 -1.05 17.93
N ALA A 206 -6.87 0.06 18.40
CA ALA A 206 -6.03 0.92 17.58
C ALA A 206 -4.79 0.18 17.06
N ASN A 207 -4.05 -0.49 17.94
CA ASN A 207 -2.83 -1.23 17.57
C ASN A 207 -3.16 -2.37 16.58
N THR A 208 -4.21 -3.15 16.85
CA THR A 208 -4.67 -4.21 15.94
C THR A 208 -5.13 -3.63 14.61
N ALA A 209 -5.84 -2.49 14.61
CA ALA A 209 -6.29 -1.83 13.40
C ALA A 209 -5.12 -1.35 12.53
N VAL A 210 -4.02 -0.85 13.11
CA VAL A 210 -2.82 -0.45 12.35
C VAL A 210 -2.20 -1.65 11.64
N TYR A 211 -2.03 -2.79 12.32
CA TYR A 211 -1.50 -4.00 11.67
C TYR A 211 -2.40 -4.51 10.54
N ILE A 212 -3.72 -4.48 10.75
CA ILE A 212 -4.68 -4.86 9.70
C ILE A 212 -4.63 -3.88 8.53
N PHE A 213 -4.58 -2.58 8.82
CA PHE A 213 -4.52 -1.52 7.82
C PHE A 213 -3.29 -1.70 6.94
N TYR A 214 -2.15 -2.08 7.54
CA TYR A 214 -0.93 -2.38 6.77
C TYR A 214 -1.17 -3.45 5.69
N GLY A 215 -1.96 -4.48 5.99
CA GLY A 215 -2.31 -5.51 5.00
C GLY A 215 -3.15 -4.98 3.83
N PHE A 216 -3.92 -3.91 4.05
CA PHE A 216 -4.79 -3.30 3.04
C PHE A 216 -4.13 -2.22 2.20
N ILE A 217 -2.94 -1.77 2.59
CA ILE A 217 -2.15 -0.82 1.81
C ILE A 217 -1.91 -1.36 0.41
N GLY A 218 -1.96 -0.48 -0.59
CA GLY A 218 -1.63 -0.82 -1.97
C GLY A 218 -2.73 -0.48 -2.96
N PHE A 219 -3.95 -0.22 -2.50
CA PHE A 219 -5.03 0.25 -3.35
C PHE A 219 -4.72 1.61 -3.97
N GLU A 220 -3.91 2.43 -3.30
CA GLU A 220 -3.51 3.75 -3.81
C GLU A 220 -2.51 3.70 -4.97
N THR A 221 -1.78 2.60 -5.14
CA THR A 221 -0.77 2.43 -6.20
C THR A 221 -1.34 2.65 -7.59
N MET A 222 -2.59 2.23 -7.80
CA MET A 222 -3.33 2.37 -9.06
C MET A 222 -3.48 3.82 -9.49
N SER A 223 -3.59 4.73 -8.52
CA SER A 223 -3.70 6.17 -8.75
C SER A 223 -2.36 6.82 -9.11
N ILE A 224 -1.24 6.23 -8.63
CA ILE A 224 0.11 6.72 -8.87
C ILE A 224 0.52 6.42 -10.32
N VAL A 225 0.18 5.23 -10.83
CA VAL A 225 0.49 4.78 -12.20
C VAL A 225 -0.71 4.87 -13.15
N ALA A 226 -1.63 5.80 -12.89
CA ALA A 226 -2.86 5.96 -13.67
C ALA A 226 -2.59 6.11 -15.18
N GLY A 227 -1.48 6.74 -15.58
CA GLY A 227 -1.10 6.92 -16.99
C GLY A 227 -0.84 5.61 -17.76
N GLU A 228 -0.59 4.51 -17.04
CA GLU A 228 -0.38 3.17 -17.61
C GLU A 228 -1.67 2.36 -17.80
N MET A 229 -2.82 2.91 -17.41
CA MET A 229 -4.11 2.24 -17.55
C MET A 229 -4.89 2.72 -18.79
N ARG A 230 -5.64 1.84 -19.44
CA ARG A 230 -6.59 2.27 -20.48
C ARG A 230 -7.75 2.98 -19.81
N ASN A 231 -8.20 4.11 -20.35
CA ASN A 231 -9.28 4.93 -19.78
C ASN A 231 -9.14 5.14 -18.26
N PRO A 232 -8.04 5.77 -17.76
CA PRO A 232 -7.73 5.84 -16.33
C PRO A 232 -8.89 6.38 -15.48
N GLU A 233 -9.55 7.44 -15.96
CA GLU A 233 -10.69 8.09 -15.29
C GLU A 233 -11.87 7.13 -15.03
N LYS A 234 -11.97 6.02 -15.78
CA LYS A 234 -13.02 5.00 -15.62
C LYS A 234 -12.52 3.74 -14.92
N ASN A 235 -11.32 3.28 -15.27
CA ASN A 235 -10.81 1.98 -14.82
C ASN A 235 -10.12 2.05 -13.45
N VAL A 236 -9.39 3.13 -13.14
CA VAL A 236 -8.74 3.30 -11.83
C VAL A 236 -9.78 3.27 -10.70
N PRO A 237 -10.89 4.04 -10.75
CA PRO A 237 -11.88 4.03 -9.66
C PRO A 237 -12.51 2.66 -9.43
N ARG A 238 -12.89 1.97 -10.51
CA ARG A 238 -13.54 0.65 -10.42
C ARG A 238 -12.57 -0.42 -9.91
N ALA A 239 -11.31 -0.35 -10.34
CA ALA A 239 -10.31 -1.32 -9.96
C ALA A 239 -9.91 -1.17 -8.48
N ILE A 240 -9.84 0.07 -7.95
CA ILE A 240 -9.65 0.35 -6.51
C ILE A 240 -10.76 -0.29 -5.68
N LEU A 241 -12.03 -0.06 -6.05
CA LEU A 241 -13.17 -0.58 -5.28
C LEU A 241 -13.31 -2.09 -5.39
N GLY A 242 -13.09 -2.63 -6.60
CA GLY A 242 -13.14 -4.08 -6.84
C GLY A 242 -12.06 -4.83 -6.08
N SER A 243 -10.81 -4.34 -6.11
CA SER A 243 -9.69 -4.99 -5.41
C SER A 243 -9.88 -4.99 -3.90
N ILE A 244 -10.19 -3.83 -3.30
CA ILE A 244 -10.39 -3.70 -1.85
C ILE A 244 -11.54 -4.59 -1.37
N SER A 245 -12.65 -4.66 -2.11
CA SER A 245 -13.79 -5.51 -1.72
C SER A 245 -13.42 -6.99 -1.72
N ILE A 246 -12.73 -7.46 -2.77
CA ILE A 246 -12.30 -8.86 -2.89
C ILE A 246 -11.28 -9.20 -1.79
N VAL A 247 -10.27 -8.35 -1.61
CA VAL A 247 -9.21 -8.58 -0.61
C VAL A 247 -9.78 -8.57 0.80
N SER A 248 -10.75 -7.70 1.10
CA SER A 248 -11.42 -7.68 2.41
C SER A 248 -12.02 -9.02 2.77
N VAL A 249 -12.73 -9.65 1.83
CA VAL A 249 -13.33 -10.98 2.05
C VAL A 249 -12.24 -12.04 2.24
N LEU A 250 -11.20 -12.03 1.40
CA LEU A 250 -10.10 -13.00 1.50
C LEU A 250 -9.37 -12.89 2.84
N TYR A 251 -9.06 -11.68 3.30
CA TYR A 251 -8.38 -11.47 4.58
C TYR A 251 -9.24 -11.88 5.77
N MET A 252 -10.55 -11.60 5.73
CA MET A 252 -11.50 -12.10 6.73
C MET A 252 -11.44 -13.63 6.84
N LEU A 253 -11.47 -14.33 5.71
CA LEU A 253 -11.39 -15.79 5.66
C LEU A 253 -10.03 -16.31 6.13
N ILE A 254 -8.93 -15.65 5.76
CA ILE A 254 -7.59 -16.08 6.17
C ILE A 254 -7.45 -15.98 7.68
N ILE A 255 -7.69 -14.81 8.27
CA ILE A 255 -7.53 -14.63 9.72
C ILE A 255 -8.53 -15.50 10.50
N ALA A 256 -9.78 -15.62 10.04
CA ALA A 256 -10.75 -16.51 10.67
C ALA A 256 -10.33 -17.99 10.61
N GLY A 257 -9.82 -18.44 9.45
CA GLY A 257 -9.29 -19.78 9.29
C GLY A 257 -8.05 -20.04 10.15
N THR A 258 -7.14 -19.07 10.25
CA THR A 258 -5.96 -19.15 11.11
C THR A 258 -6.36 -19.28 12.58
N ILE A 259 -7.31 -18.47 13.05
CA ILE A 259 -7.86 -18.56 14.43
C ILE A 259 -8.56 -19.90 14.64
N ALA A 260 -9.35 -20.36 13.68
CA ALA A 260 -10.08 -21.61 13.79
C ALA A 260 -9.14 -22.81 13.99
N MET A 261 -8.00 -22.86 13.29
CA MET A 261 -7.06 -23.98 13.43
C MET A 261 -6.20 -23.85 14.67
N LEU A 262 -5.55 -22.70 14.84
CA LEU A 262 -4.49 -22.55 15.84
C LEU A 262 -5.01 -22.12 17.22
N GLY A 263 -6.10 -21.38 17.30
CA GLY A 263 -6.56 -20.77 18.55
C GLY A 263 -5.45 -19.90 19.18
N SER A 264 -5.22 -20.05 20.48
CA SER A 264 -4.17 -19.31 21.20
C SER A 264 -2.74 -19.69 20.78
N ARG A 265 -2.55 -20.85 20.13
CA ARG A 265 -1.22 -21.26 19.60
C ARG A 265 -0.71 -20.35 18.51
N ILE A 266 -1.56 -19.49 17.92
CA ILE A 266 -1.13 -18.40 17.04
C ILE A 266 0.02 -17.61 17.68
N LEU A 267 -0.04 -17.37 18.99
CA LEU A 267 0.97 -16.58 19.72
C LEU A 267 2.35 -17.24 19.76
N GLN A 268 2.44 -18.54 19.47
CA GLN A 268 3.68 -19.33 19.56
C GLN A 268 4.41 -19.46 18.21
N THR A 269 3.87 -18.88 17.13
CA THR A 269 4.43 -19.01 15.78
C THR A 269 4.51 -17.67 15.05
N ASP A 270 5.61 -17.48 14.33
CA ASP A 270 5.82 -16.38 13.38
C ASP A 270 5.26 -16.72 11.97
N ALA A 271 4.76 -17.95 11.76
CA ALA A 271 4.30 -18.51 10.49
C ALA A 271 2.82 -18.94 10.56
N SER A 272 1.97 -18.09 11.15
CA SER A 272 0.62 -18.49 11.56
C SER A 272 -0.26 -19.00 10.39
N VAL A 273 -0.15 -18.43 9.20
CA VAL A 273 -0.93 -18.88 8.02
C VAL A 273 -0.44 -20.24 7.53
N GLN A 274 0.87 -20.45 7.53
CA GLN A 274 1.49 -21.72 7.15
C GLN A 274 1.04 -22.85 8.08
N ASP A 275 1.19 -22.63 9.39
CA ASP A 275 0.87 -23.63 10.40
C ASP A 275 -0.62 -23.96 10.41
N ALA A 276 -1.48 -22.95 10.26
CA ALA A 276 -2.91 -23.17 10.11
C ALA A 276 -3.23 -24.01 8.87
N PHE A 277 -2.54 -23.79 7.76
CA PHE A 277 -2.79 -24.57 6.54
C PHE A 277 -2.26 -26.00 6.64
N VAL A 278 -1.19 -26.22 7.41
CA VAL A 278 -0.73 -27.57 7.76
C VAL A 278 -1.81 -28.35 8.51
N GLU A 279 -2.55 -27.70 9.42
CA GLU A 279 -3.65 -28.36 10.12
C GLU A 279 -4.86 -28.67 9.22
N MET A 280 -5.04 -27.91 8.14
CA MET A 280 -6.12 -28.14 7.18
C MET A 280 -5.78 -29.27 6.19
N ILE A 281 -4.55 -29.30 5.66
CA ILE A 281 -4.20 -30.15 4.51
C ILE A 281 -2.90 -30.96 4.66
N GLY A 282 -2.27 -30.94 5.83
CA GLY A 282 -1.01 -31.63 6.12
C GLY A 282 0.25 -30.85 5.71
N PRO A 283 1.45 -31.46 5.80
CA PRO A 283 2.73 -30.77 5.68
C PRO A 283 2.96 -30.00 4.37
N ALA A 284 2.27 -30.38 3.28
CA ALA A 284 2.31 -29.64 2.02
C ALA A 284 1.80 -28.20 2.15
N GLY A 285 0.89 -27.93 3.10
CA GLY A 285 0.32 -26.62 3.36
C GLY A 285 1.38 -25.56 3.69
N ALA A 286 2.39 -25.91 4.49
CA ALA A 286 3.48 -25.00 4.82
C ALA A 286 4.23 -24.55 3.56
N TRP A 287 4.60 -25.47 2.68
CA TRP A 287 5.33 -25.13 1.45
C TRP A 287 4.48 -24.34 0.45
N ILE A 288 3.20 -24.69 0.29
CA ILE A 288 2.29 -23.98 -0.61
C ILE A 288 2.15 -22.51 -0.17
N VAL A 289 1.91 -22.26 1.12
CA VAL A 289 1.77 -20.90 1.65
C VAL A 289 3.11 -20.17 1.63
N SER A 290 4.19 -20.78 2.11
CA SER A 290 5.51 -20.11 2.18
C SER A 290 6.03 -19.69 0.81
N ILE A 291 6.03 -20.60 -0.17
CA ILE A 291 6.51 -20.27 -1.53
C ILE A 291 5.57 -19.27 -2.21
N GLY A 292 4.26 -19.45 -2.05
CA GLY A 292 3.26 -18.53 -2.56
C GLY A 292 3.41 -17.11 -2.00
N ALA A 293 3.63 -17.00 -0.69
CA ALA A 293 3.85 -15.74 0.01
C ALA A 293 5.19 -15.10 -0.39
N LEU A 294 6.27 -15.87 -0.53
CA LEU A 294 7.56 -15.36 -1.03
C LEU A 294 7.44 -14.79 -2.45
N ILE A 295 6.77 -15.51 -3.36
CA ILE A 295 6.47 -15.02 -4.72
C ILE A 295 5.63 -13.74 -4.63
N SER A 296 4.66 -13.69 -3.72
CA SER A 296 3.80 -12.52 -3.54
C SER A 296 4.55 -11.28 -3.11
N ILE A 297 5.35 -11.41 -2.05
CA ILE A 297 6.10 -10.30 -1.46
C ILE A 297 7.22 -9.86 -2.42
N ALA A 298 7.88 -10.79 -3.13
CA ALA A 298 8.85 -10.45 -4.17
C ALA A 298 8.20 -9.68 -5.33
N GLY A 299 7.04 -10.14 -5.80
CA GLY A 299 6.29 -9.47 -6.86
C GLY A 299 5.90 -8.03 -6.48
N LEU A 300 5.47 -7.82 -5.23
CA LEU A 300 5.21 -6.47 -4.71
C LEU A 300 6.46 -5.61 -4.60
N ASN A 301 7.57 -6.16 -4.10
CA ASN A 301 8.84 -5.45 -4.02
C ASN A 301 9.31 -4.95 -5.40
N ILE A 302 9.11 -5.75 -6.46
CA ILE A 302 9.40 -5.33 -7.84
C ILE A 302 8.50 -4.15 -8.25
N GLY A 303 7.22 -4.17 -7.88
CA GLY A 303 6.30 -3.06 -8.14
C GLY A 303 6.72 -1.77 -7.42
N GLU A 304 7.04 -1.87 -6.13
CA GLU A 304 7.50 -0.76 -5.29
C GLU A 304 8.82 -0.17 -5.80
N SER A 305 9.78 -1.01 -6.20
CA SER A 305 11.08 -0.53 -6.73
C SER A 305 10.95 0.32 -7.99
N ILE A 306 9.87 0.14 -8.75
CA ILE A 306 9.52 0.94 -9.93
C ILE A 306 8.70 2.17 -9.52
N MET A 307 7.72 2.00 -8.63
CA MET A 307 6.77 3.05 -8.26
C MET A 307 7.40 4.14 -7.39
N VAL A 308 8.17 3.80 -6.36
CA VAL A 308 8.74 4.76 -5.40
C VAL A 308 9.57 5.84 -6.10
N PRO A 309 10.53 5.51 -7.00
CA PRO A 309 11.31 6.52 -7.71
C PRO A 309 10.46 7.38 -8.65
N ARG A 310 9.44 6.79 -9.29
CA ARG A 310 8.52 7.50 -10.18
C ARG A 310 7.63 8.50 -9.45
N PHE A 311 7.30 8.23 -8.19
CA PHE A 311 6.60 9.19 -7.34
C PHE A 311 7.44 10.46 -7.18
N GLY A 312 8.72 10.32 -6.81
CA GLY A 312 9.66 11.44 -6.71
C GLY A 312 9.87 12.17 -8.05
N ALA A 313 10.00 11.41 -9.13
CA ALA A 313 10.12 11.97 -10.49
C ALA A 313 8.88 12.80 -10.88
N ALA A 314 7.66 12.35 -10.57
CA ALA A 314 6.44 13.10 -10.88
C ALA A 314 6.36 14.46 -10.16
N ILE A 315 6.93 14.58 -8.96
CA ILE A 315 7.04 15.87 -8.25
C ILE A 315 8.07 16.78 -8.94
N ALA A 316 9.18 16.20 -9.43
CA ALA A 316 10.22 16.92 -10.16
C ALA A 316 9.77 17.36 -11.56
N GLU A 317 8.95 16.58 -12.27
CA GLU A 317 8.33 16.94 -13.56
C GLU A 317 7.43 18.17 -13.43
N GLU A 318 6.76 18.33 -12.29
CA GLU A 318 5.96 19.52 -11.97
C GLU A 318 6.81 20.73 -11.52
N GLY A 319 8.14 20.61 -11.58
CA GLY A 319 9.09 21.69 -11.24
C GLY A 319 9.22 21.98 -9.75
N LEU A 320 8.71 21.09 -8.89
CA LEU A 320 8.74 21.27 -7.43
C LEU A 320 9.92 20.57 -6.73
N LEU A 321 10.70 19.78 -7.48
CA LEU A 321 11.96 19.20 -7.06
C LEU A 321 13.04 19.47 -8.13
N PRO A 322 14.34 19.31 -7.82
CA PRO A 322 15.40 19.47 -8.80
C PRO A 322 15.17 18.60 -10.04
N LYS A 323 15.31 19.18 -11.24
CA LYS A 323 15.06 18.51 -12.53
C LYS A 323 15.80 17.18 -12.68
N LYS A 324 17.01 17.08 -12.12
CA LYS A 324 17.82 15.85 -12.09
C LYS A 324 17.10 14.63 -11.51
N ILE A 325 16.12 14.81 -10.63
CA ILE A 325 15.33 13.70 -10.06
C ILE A 325 14.41 13.07 -11.12
N ALA A 326 13.90 13.87 -12.07
CA ALA A 326 13.08 13.39 -13.19
C ALA A 326 13.91 12.93 -14.41
N GLU A 327 15.19 13.28 -14.49
CA GLU A 327 16.05 12.91 -15.62
C GLU A 327 16.21 11.38 -15.72
N THR A 328 15.91 10.83 -16.91
CA THR A 328 15.99 9.40 -17.18
C THR A 328 17.23 9.03 -18.00
N ASN A 329 17.75 7.83 -17.78
CA ASN A 329 18.78 7.25 -18.64
C ASN A 329 18.20 6.77 -20.00
N ALA A 330 19.04 6.19 -20.86
CA ALA A 330 18.65 5.63 -22.17
C ALA A 330 17.60 4.50 -22.10
N LYS A 331 17.29 3.99 -20.91
CA LYS A 331 16.27 2.97 -20.67
C LYS A 331 14.98 3.54 -20.05
N ASN A 332 14.84 4.86 -19.95
CA ASN A 332 13.74 5.58 -19.32
C ASN A 332 13.65 5.36 -17.79
N ALA A 333 14.78 5.05 -17.13
CA ALA A 333 14.83 4.89 -15.69
C ALA A 333 15.33 6.19 -15.01
N PRO A 334 14.60 6.77 -14.03
CA PRO A 334 15.01 7.99 -13.32
C PRO A 334 16.09 7.67 -12.29
N VAL A 335 17.35 7.56 -12.72
CA VAL A 335 18.45 6.99 -11.93
C VAL A 335 18.65 7.72 -10.60
N VAL A 336 18.60 9.06 -10.59
CA VAL A 336 18.77 9.84 -9.35
C VAL A 336 17.65 9.55 -8.36
N ALA A 337 16.39 9.48 -8.82
CA ALA A 337 15.27 9.12 -7.95
C ALA A 337 15.40 7.69 -7.42
N ILE A 338 15.90 6.74 -8.23
CA ILE A 338 16.14 5.36 -7.81
C ILE A 338 17.20 5.29 -6.72
N LEU A 339 18.31 6.01 -6.88
CA LEU A 339 19.40 6.04 -5.89
C LEU A 339 18.95 6.67 -4.57
N ILE A 340 18.23 7.81 -4.62
CA ILE A 340 17.70 8.44 -3.41
C ILE A 340 16.72 7.51 -2.69
N SER A 341 15.76 6.93 -3.43
CA SER A 341 14.75 6.04 -2.86
C SER A 341 15.38 4.78 -2.28
N GLY A 342 16.30 4.14 -3.00
CA GLY A 342 17.00 2.93 -2.56
C GLY A 342 17.88 3.18 -1.33
N ALA A 343 18.67 4.26 -1.34
CA ALA A 343 19.49 4.63 -0.19
C ALA A 343 18.65 4.94 1.05
N PHE A 344 17.53 5.66 0.87
CA PHE A 344 16.58 5.94 1.94
C PHE A 344 15.95 4.66 2.51
N SER A 345 15.44 3.77 1.65
CA SER A 345 14.86 2.50 2.08
C SER A 345 15.88 1.58 2.77
N ILE A 346 17.14 1.57 2.32
CA ILE A 346 18.23 0.83 2.98
C ILE A 346 18.55 1.42 4.35
N ALA A 347 18.63 2.75 4.47
CA ALA A 347 18.89 3.41 5.75
C ALA A 347 17.82 3.07 6.80
N LEU A 348 16.55 2.99 6.38
CA LEU A 348 15.44 2.61 7.26
C LEU A 348 15.54 1.17 7.80
N LEU A 349 16.20 0.24 7.10
CA LEU A 349 16.42 -1.13 7.62
C LEU A 349 17.30 -1.16 8.88
N PHE A 350 18.01 -0.08 9.19
CA PHE A 350 18.77 0.08 10.43
C PHE A 350 17.96 0.74 11.55
N SER A 351 16.80 1.33 11.23
CA SER A 351 15.96 2.05 12.19
C SER A 351 15.03 1.14 12.99
N GLY A 352 14.69 -0.04 12.48
CA GLY A 352 13.72 -0.91 13.13
C GLY A 352 13.50 -2.26 12.48
N LYS A 353 12.63 -3.07 13.09
CA LYS A 353 12.17 -4.36 12.56
C LYS A 353 11.04 -4.19 11.54
N PHE A 354 10.67 -5.28 10.88
CA PHE A 354 9.57 -5.33 9.91
C PHE A 354 8.29 -4.66 10.45
N GLU A 355 7.85 -5.02 11.65
CA GLU A 355 6.60 -4.51 12.23
C GLU A 355 6.63 -3.01 12.51
N GLU A 356 7.78 -2.49 12.95
CA GLU A 356 7.98 -1.06 13.20
C GLU A 356 7.93 -0.28 11.88
N LEU A 357 8.59 -0.78 10.83
CA LEU A 357 8.52 -0.17 9.50
C LEU A 357 7.10 -0.25 8.92
N ALA A 358 6.41 -1.37 9.12
CA ALA A 358 5.03 -1.58 8.66
C ALA A 358 4.07 -0.58 9.32
N THR A 359 4.08 -0.49 10.65
CA THR A 359 3.25 0.46 11.41
C THR A 359 3.57 1.91 11.07
N LEU A 360 4.86 2.28 11.01
CA LEU A 360 5.30 3.62 10.60
C LEU A 360 4.76 3.99 9.21
N SER A 361 4.76 3.04 8.27
CA SER A 361 4.25 3.26 6.92
C SER A 361 2.73 3.51 6.87
N VAL A 362 1.95 2.92 7.79
CA VAL A 362 0.50 3.16 7.90
C VAL A 362 0.24 4.57 8.39
N VAL A 363 0.91 4.97 9.46
CA VAL A 363 0.74 6.28 10.10
C VAL A 363 1.00 7.40 9.11
N PHE A 364 2.13 7.33 8.38
CA PHE A 364 2.48 8.40 7.46
C PHE A 364 1.54 8.50 6.24
N ARG A 365 0.82 7.42 5.88
CA ARG A 365 -0.18 7.46 4.80
C ARG A 365 -1.38 8.33 5.13
N PHE A 366 -1.73 8.48 6.40
CA PHE A 366 -2.85 9.35 6.76
C PHE A 366 -2.58 10.82 6.40
N PHE A 367 -1.32 11.26 6.35
CA PHE A 367 -0.97 12.61 5.84
C PHE A 367 -1.22 12.77 4.33
N GLN A 368 -1.32 11.66 3.60
CA GLN A 368 -1.73 11.64 2.20
C GLN A 368 -3.25 11.47 2.05
N TYR A 369 -3.86 10.62 2.87
CA TYR A 369 -5.29 10.33 2.76
C TYR A 369 -6.18 11.47 3.25
N ILE A 370 -5.79 12.21 4.30
CA ILE A 370 -6.57 13.34 4.80
C ILE A 370 -6.73 14.43 3.72
N PRO A 371 -5.66 14.94 3.09
CA PRO A 371 -5.80 15.89 1.99
C PRO A 371 -6.54 15.32 0.78
N THR A 372 -6.38 14.03 0.49
CA THR A 372 -7.12 13.37 -0.60
C THR A 372 -8.63 13.36 -0.34
N ALA A 373 -9.06 13.03 0.88
CA ALA A 373 -10.47 13.08 1.26
C ALA A 373 -11.01 14.52 1.20
N LEU A 374 -10.26 15.51 1.70
CA LEU A 374 -10.64 16.91 1.59
C LEU A 374 -10.68 17.40 0.13
N ALA A 375 -9.81 16.89 -0.73
CA ALA A 375 -9.76 17.23 -2.15
C ALA A 375 -11.07 16.83 -2.86
N VAL A 376 -11.75 15.76 -2.45
CA VAL A 376 -13.09 15.41 -2.99
C VAL A 376 -14.05 16.60 -2.87
N LEU A 377 -14.12 17.21 -1.70
CA LEU A 377 -15.05 18.32 -1.43
C LEU A 377 -14.72 19.54 -2.28
N LYS A 378 -13.44 19.84 -2.45
CA LYS A 378 -12.97 21.02 -3.18
C LYS A 378 -13.07 20.82 -4.70
N LEU A 379 -12.66 19.66 -5.22
CA LEU A 379 -12.74 19.34 -6.65
C LEU A 379 -14.19 19.32 -7.16
N ARG A 380 -15.14 18.83 -6.36
CA ARG A 380 -16.58 18.91 -6.69
C ARG A 380 -17.07 20.34 -6.92
N LYS A 381 -16.58 21.30 -6.13
CA LYS A 381 -16.94 22.72 -6.26
C LYS A 381 -16.22 23.39 -7.43
N MET A 382 -14.96 23.00 -7.68
CA MET A 382 -14.17 23.55 -8.78
C MET A 382 -14.63 23.05 -10.15
N TYR A 383 -15.12 21.81 -10.23
CA TYR A 383 -15.51 21.16 -11.47
C TYR A 383 -16.95 20.59 -11.37
N PRO A 384 -17.98 21.43 -11.19
CA PRO A 384 -19.36 20.97 -10.96
C PRO A 384 -19.90 20.13 -12.13
N GLU A 385 -19.54 20.49 -13.37
CA GLU A 385 -20.00 19.84 -14.60
C GLU A 385 -19.18 18.60 -15.01
N LYS A 386 -18.05 18.32 -14.33
CA LYS A 386 -17.20 17.17 -14.71
C LYS A 386 -17.90 15.86 -14.31
N LYS A 387 -18.24 15.05 -15.32
CA LYS A 387 -18.82 13.71 -15.12
C LYS A 387 -17.72 12.72 -14.72
N VAL A 388 -17.67 12.38 -13.43
CA VAL A 388 -16.84 11.29 -12.91
C VAL A 388 -17.57 9.95 -12.96
N VAL A 389 -16.83 8.85 -13.16
CA VAL A 389 -17.41 7.50 -13.22
C VAL A 389 -17.94 7.01 -11.89
N PHE A 390 -17.27 7.40 -10.80
CA PHE A 390 -17.68 7.10 -9.45
C PHE A 390 -17.72 8.40 -8.65
N ARG A 391 -18.86 8.64 -8.00
CA ARG A 391 -19.05 9.77 -7.10
C ARG A 391 -19.41 9.23 -5.72
N VAL A 392 -18.65 9.62 -4.71
CA VAL A 392 -18.84 9.20 -3.33
C VAL A 392 -20.28 9.53 -2.89
N PRO A 393 -21.05 8.56 -2.37
CA PRO A 393 -22.41 8.81 -1.93
C PRO A 393 -22.46 9.67 -0.66
N PHE A 394 -23.64 10.16 -0.31
CA PHE A 394 -23.89 10.95 0.91
C PHE A 394 -23.12 12.27 1.00
N GLY A 395 -22.80 12.88 -0.14
CA GLY A 395 -22.27 14.24 -0.19
C GLY A 395 -20.93 14.36 0.56
N PRO A 396 -20.81 15.22 1.58
CA PRO A 396 -19.58 15.41 2.34
C PRO A 396 -19.38 14.43 3.50
N VAL A 397 -20.39 13.62 3.85
CA VAL A 397 -20.35 12.77 5.04
C VAL A 397 -19.19 11.78 4.99
N ILE A 398 -19.05 11.04 3.89
CA ILE A 398 -17.97 10.05 3.73
C ILE A 398 -16.58 10.71 3.75
N PRO A 399 -16.30 11.78 3.00
CA PRO A 399 -15.02 12.47 3.09
C PRO A 399 -14.70 12.98 4.51
N ILE A 400 -15.68 13.52 5.23
CA ILE A 400 -15.48 13.98 6.61
C ILE A 400 -15.20 12.80 7.54
N LEU A 401 -15.95 11.70 7.42
CA LEU A 401 -15.69 10.48 8.20
C LEU A 401 -14.30 9.92 7.94
N ALA A 402 -13.87 9.89 6.67
CA ALA A 402 -12.53 9.45 6.30
C ALA A 402 -11.44 10.30 6.97
N VAL A 403 -11.62 11.62 7.05
CA VAL A 403 -10.70 12.52 7.78
C VAL A 403 -10.72 12.25 9.28
N VAL A 404 -11.90 12.18 9.90
CA VAL A 404 -12.06 11.95 11.34
C VAL A 404 -11.41 10.63 11.75
N VAL A 405 -11.70 9.56 11.02
CA VAL A 405 -11.11 8.24 11.27
C VAL A 405 -9.59 8.28 11.11
N SER A 406 -9.07 8.94 10.07
CA SER A 406 -7.63 9.06 9.87
C SER A 406 -6.95 9.78 11.04
N LEU A 407 -7.56 10.84 11.57
CA LEU A 407 -7.06 11.56 12.75
C LEU A 407 -7.11 10.70 14.00
N VAL A 408 -8.21 9.96 14.23
CA VAL A 408 -8.33 9.04 15.36
C VAL A 408 -7.25 7.96 15.28
N MET A 409 -7.02 7.37 14.10
CA MET A 409 -5.98 6.34 13.90
C MET A 409 -4.56 6.86 14.17
N ILE A 410 -4.25 8.10 13.80
CA ILE A 410 -2.95 8.71 14.11
C ILE A 410 -2.75 8.79 15.63
N VAL A 411 -3.76 9.24 16.38
CA VAL A 411 -3.63 9.55 17.81
C VAL A 411 -3.78 8.31 18.70
N ALA A 412 -4.70 7.40 18.36
CA ALA A 412 -5.10 6.29 19.24
C ALA A 412 -4.08 5.15 19.32
N ASP A 413 -3.26 4.97 18.29
CA ASP A 413 -2.21 3.94 18.23
C ASP A 413 -0.99 4.37 19.06
N ASN A 414 -0.36 5.48 18.69
CA ASN A 414 0.78 6.04 19.40
C ASN A 414 0.75 7.58 19.30
N PRO A 415 0.62 8.33 20.41
CA PRO A 415 0.61 9.80 20.38
C PRO A 415 1.85 10.42 19.70
N MET A 416 2.99 9.72 19.70
CA MET A 416 4.21 10.16 19.02
C MET A 416 4.06 10.23 17.49
N ASN A 417 3.09 9.51 16.92
CA ASN A 417 2.74 9.58 15.50
C ASN A 417 2.40 11.01 15.05
N VAL A 418 1.76 11.80 15.93
CA VAL A 418 1.48 13.22 15.66
C VAL A 418 2.78 14.00 15.53
N VAL A 419 3.74 13.74 16.42
CA VAL A 419 5.05 14.39 16.41
C VAL A 419 5.81 14.05 15.13
N TYR A 420 5.86 12.77 14.74
CA TYR A 420 6.48 12.35 13.49
C TYR A 420 5.83 12.99 12.26
N GLY A 421 4.50 13.10 12.28
CA GLY A 421 3.72 13.82 11.28
C GLY A 421 4.08 15.28 11.14
N VAL A 422 4.11 16.00 12.27
CA VAL A 422 4.46 17.42 12.34
C VAL A 422 5.89 17.64 11.89
N ILE A 423 6.84 16.80 12.33
CA ILE A 423 8.23 16.85 11.88
C ILE A 423 8.30 16.62 10.37
N GLY A 424 7.61 15.60 9.85
CA GLY A 424 7.57 15.31 8.41
C GLY A 424 7.03 16.49 7.59
N ALA A 425 5.92 17.08 8.03
CA ALA A 425 5.34 18.26 7.39
C ALA A 425 6.25 19.50 7.50
N ALA A 426 6.92 19.69 8.64
CA ALA A 426 7.89 20.77 8.83
C ALA A 426 9.10 20.59 7.91
N VAL A 427 9.66 19.39 7.81
CA VAL A 427 10.76 19.06 6.89
C VAL A 427 10.33 19.29 5.44
N ALA A 428 9.17 18.78 5.03
CA ALA A 428 8.64 19.00 3.69
C ALA A 428 8.44 20.50 3.41
N SER A 429 7.89 21.26 4.36
CA SER A 429 7.72 22.71 4.22
C SER A 429 9.06 23.44 4.12
N LEU A 430 10.06 23.08 4.94
CA LEU A 430 11.41 23.65 4.87
C LEU A 430 12.07 23.39 3.52
N VAL A 431 11.97 22.14 3.01
CA VAL A 431 12.47 21.78 1.68
C VAL A 431 11.79 22.62 0.60
N TYR A 432 10.46 22.80 0.68
CA TYR A 432 9.71 23.64 -0.25
C TYR A 432 10.22 25.08 -0.28
N PHE A 433 10.31 25.71 0.89
CA PHE A 433 10.75 27.11 1.00
C PHE A 433 12.22 27.29 0.64
N PHE A 434 13.09 26.34 0.95
CA PHE A 434 14.49 26.39 0.52
C PHE A 434 14.62 26.34 -1.01
N MET A 435 13.79 25.53 -1.68
CA MET A 435 13.81 25.39 -3.13
C MET A 435 13.07 26.52 -3.87
N HIS A 436 12.00 27.06 -3.31
CA HIS A 436 11.08 27.98 -4.00
C HIS A 436 11.02 29.39 -3.40
N GLY A 437 11.46 29.59 -2.16
CA GLY A 437 11.44 30.87 -1.46
C GLY A 437 12.40 31.92 -2.03
N ARG A 438 13.24 31.55 -3.01
CA ARG A 438 14.14 32.47 -3.73
C ARG A 438 13.64 32.89 -5.11
N LYS A 439 12.41 32.55 -5.54
CA LYS A 439 11.84 33.14 -6.75
C LYS A 439 11.60 34.64 -6.51
N LYS A 440 12.55 35.47 -6.95
CA LYS A 440 12.40 36.93 -7.03
C LYS A 440 11.06 37.22 -7.72
N VAL A 441 10.20 37.98 -7.04
CA VAL A 441 9.11 38.71 -7.69
C VAL A 441 9.73 39.42 -8.89
N PRO A 442 9.23 39.22 -10.13
CA PRO A 442 9.71 40.04 -11.23
C PRO A 442 9.32 41.48 -10.89
N THR A 443 10.31 42.28 -10.51
CA THR A 443 10.19 43.74 -10.52
C THR A 443 9.99 44.09 -11.98
N ASN A 444 8.76 44.47 -12.32
CA ASN A 444 8.45 45.08 -13.60
C ASN A 444 9.39 46.28 -13.76
N PRO A 445 10.24 46.34 -14.81
CA PRO A 445 10.93 47.57 -15.12
C PRO A 445 9.92 48.48 -15.81
N ASP A 446 9.37 49.42 -15.05
CA ASP A 446 8.79 50.64 -15.62
C ASP A 446 9.91 51.67 -15.86
#